data_AF-A0A2P4SEA5-F1
#
_entry.id   AF-A0A2P4SEA5-F1
#
_cell.length_a   1.000
_cell.length_b   1.000
_cell.length_c   1.000
_cell.angle_alpha   90.00
_cell.angle_beta   90.00
_cell.angle_gamma   90.00
#
_symmetry.space_group_name_H-M   'P 1'
#
loop_
_entity.id
_entity.type
_entity.pdbx_description
1 polymer ?
#
loop_
_entity_poly.entity_id
_entity_poly.type
_entity_poly.pdbx_seq_one_letter_code
_entity_poly.pdbx_strand_id
1 'polypeptide(L)'
;VIALTVGNYPTMTNPFPAVEPAVVKFICAVPSRLTLTPIYGSPQLDLSCPLLQQNKQVVPVSNYRNPVLDLAAYDQHGSKFDNFSSLSIVWESTKSSLANIEPDMPMELALKDDGSGQRKMHGTN
;
A
#
# COMPACT_ATOMS: atom_id res chain seq x y z
N VAL A 1 -5.13 -18.94 11.99
CA VAL A 1 -6.19 -18.83 10.96
C VAL A 1 -7.50 -18.58 11.71
N ILE A 2 -8.25 -17.55 11.36
CA ILE A 2 -9.56 -17.25 11.91
C ILE A 2 -10.59 -17.61 10.84
N ALA A 3 -11.58 -18.42 11.19
CA ALA A 3 -12.69 -18.76 10.32
C ALA A 3 -13.98 -18.24 10.97
N LEU A 4 -14.74 -17.48 10.22
CA LEU A 4 -16.07 -16.99 10.58
C LEU A 4 -17.06 -17.64 9.64
N THR A 5 -18.25 -17.97 10.15
CA THR A 5 -19.33 -18.49 9.33
C THR A 5 -20.58 -17.68 9.63
N VAL A 6 -21.17 -17.09 8.60
CA VAL A 6 -22.35 -16.22 8.73
C VAL A 6 -23.51 -16.88 8.03
N GLY A 7 -24.60 -17.10 8.77
CA GLY A 7 -25.81 -17.71 8.23
C GLY A 7 -26.96 -17.60 9.22
N ASN A 8 -28.17 -17.86 8.74
CA ASN A 8 -29.35 -17.90 9.58
C ASN A 8 -29.44 -19.23 10.33
N TYR A 9 -30.13 -19.24 11.47
CA TYR A 9 -30.53 -20.50 12.10
C TYR A 9 -31.62 -21.20 11.28
N PRO A 10 -31.65 -22.54 11.26
CA PRO A 10 -32.73 -23.29 10.62
C PRO A 10 -34.11 -22.91 11.17
N THR A 11 -35.10 -22.82 10.30
CA THR A 11 -36.51 -22.62 10.66
C THR A 11 -37.40 -23.65 9.97
N MET A 12 -38.67 -23.73 10.35
CA MET A 12 -39.63 -24.66 9.71
C MET A 12 -39.79 -24.41 8.20
N THR A 13 -39.69 -23.16 7.75
CA THR A 13 -39.79 -22.78 6.33
C THR A 13 -38.42 -22.72 5.63
N ASN A 14 -37.32 -22.79 6.39
CA ASN A 14 -35.97 -22.82 5.86
C ASN A 14 -35.07 -23.77 6.68
N PRO A 15 -35.20 -25.09 6.47
CA PRO A 15 -34.45 -26.09 7.26
C PRO A 15 -32.96 -26.13 6.91
N PHE A 16 -32.59 -25.64 5.73
CA PHE A 16 -31.23 -25.66 5.19
C PHE A 16 -30.80 -24.24 4.79
N PRO A 17 -30.60 -23.35 5.77
CA PRO A 17 -30.23 -21.97 5.49
C PRO A 17 -28.87 -21.91 4.79
N ALA A 18 -28.72 -20.95 3.88
CA ALA A 18 -27.44 -20.62 3.28
C ALA A 18 -26.48 -20.11 4.37
N VAL A 19 -25.23 -20.56 4.28
CA VAL A 19 -24.17 -20.27 5.23
C VAL A 19 -22.94 -19.88 4.43
N GLU A 20 -22.39 -18.70 4.70
CA GLU A 20 -21.23 -18.16 4.01
C GLU A 20 -19.99 -18.21 4.92
N PRO A 21 -18.94 -18.98 4.56
CA PRO A 21 -17.69 -19.02 5.31
C PRO A 21 -16.72 -17.91 4.88
N ALA A 22 -16.09 -17.25 5.84
CA ALA A 22 -15.00 -16.30 5.63
C ALA A 22 -13.77 -16.75 6.42
N VAL A 23 -12.61 -16.90 5.77
CA VAL A 23 -11.36 -17.35 6.40
C VAL A 23 -10.27 -16.30 6.24
N VAL A 24 -9.69 -15.87 7.36
CA VAL A 24 -8.59 -14.91 7.42
C VAL A 24 -7.35 -15.59 8.00
N LYS A 25 -6.23 -15.53 7.28
CA LYS A 25 -4.94 -16.03 7.75
C LYS A 25 -4.04 -14.86 8.15
N PHE A 26 -3.77 -14.76 9.44
CA PHE A 26 -2.74 -13.86 9.96
C PHE A 26 -1.38 -14.53 9.85
N ILE A 27 -0.37 -13.75 9.43
CA ILE A 27 1.00 -14.19 9.31
C ILE A 27 1.84 -13.24 10.17
N CYS A 28 2.62 -13.80 11.09
CA CYS A 28 3.66 -13.05 11.79
C CYS A 28 4.97 -13.31 11.06
N ALA A 29 5.61 -12.26 10.56
CA ALA A 29 6.85 -12.35 9.80
C ALA A 29 7.77 -11.17 10.14
N VAL A 30 9.04 -11.28 9.74
CA VAL A 30 10.01 -10.18 9.81
C VAL A 30 10.10 -9.52 8.43
N PRO A 31 10.05 -8.17 8.34
CA PRO A 31 10.21 -7.49 7.05
C PRO A 31 11.62 -7.72 6.51
N SER A 32 11.73 -8.09 5.23
CA SER A 32 13.01 -8.34 4.57
C SER A 32 13.21 -7.49 3.32
N ARG A 33 12.15 -6.85 2.80
CA ARG A 33 12.22 -6.01 1.61
C ARG A 33 11.26 -4.83 1.72
N LEU A 34 11.71 -3.67 1.26
CA LEU A 34 10.89 -2.48 1.06
C LEU A 34 10.77 -2.18 -0.44
N THR A 35 9.62 -1.68 -0.85
CA THR A 35 9.43 -1.09 -2.19
C THR A 35 8.98 0.35 -2.03
N LEU A 36 9.59 1.24 -2.80
CA LEU A 36 9.23 2.65 -2.89
C LEU A 36 8.71 2.91 -4.30
N THR A 37 7.45 3.34 -4.42
CA THR A 37 6.81 3.58 -5.71
C THR A 37 6.33 5.03 -5.79
N PRO A 38 6.78 5.83 -6.76
CA PRO A 38 6.30 7.19 -6.92
C PRO A 38 4.80 7.20 -7.23
N ILE A 39 4.05 8.00 -6.46
CA ILE A 39 2.63 8.25 -6.70
C ILE A 39 2.54 9.44 -7.65
N TYR A 40 2.14 9.16 -8.88
CA TYR A 40 1.81 10.20 -9.84
C TYR A 40 0.38 10.65 -9.60
N GLY A 41 0.20 11.85 -9.06
CA GLY A 41 -1.09 12.52 -9.16
C GLY A 41 -1.37 12.79 -10.63
N SER A 42 -2.55 12.41 -11.13
CA SER A 42 -3.00 12.91 -12.43
C SER A 42 -3.07 14.44 -12.31
N PRO A 43 -2.29 15.22 -13.08
CA PRO A 43 -2.55 16.63 -13.11
C PRO A 43 -4.00 16.80 -13.58
N GLN A 44 -4.85 17.48 -12.79
CA GLN A 44 -6.13 18.01 -13.29
C GLN A 44 -5.85 19.16 -14.26
N LEU A 45 -5.08 18.89 -15.30
CA LEU A 45 -4.85 19.82 -16.38
C LEU A 45 -5.37 19.16 -17.64
N ASP A 46 -6.36 19.83 -18.22
CA ASP A 46 -6.89 19.69 -19.57
C ASP A 46 -5.83 20.02 -20.66
N LEU A 47 -4.57 19.68 -20.37
CA LEU A 47 -3.40 19.91 -21.20
C LEU A 47 -2.71 18.56 -21.35
N SER A 48 -2.80 18.01 -22.55
CA SER A 48 -2.14 16.80 -23.00
C SER A 48 -0.69 16.75 -22.52
N CYS A 49 -0.44 16.06 -21.40
CA CYS A 49 0.90 15.96 -20.85
C CYS A 49 1.69 14.94 -21.69
N PRO A 50 2.75 15.35 -22.41
CA PRO A 50 3.50 14.45 -23.30
C PRO A 50 4.21 13.31 -22.54
N LEU A 51 4.28 13.41 -21.21
CA LEU A 51 4.90 12.44 -20.30
C LEU A 51 4.20 11.07 -20.25
N LEU A 52 2.89 11.01 -20.52
CA LEU A 52 2.18 9.72 -20.59
C LEU A 52 2.67 8.82 -21.75
N GLN A 53 3.41 9.39 -22.71
CA GLN A 53 3.97 8.66 -23.85
C GLN A 53 5.41 8.16 -23.62
N GLN A 54 6.05 8.49 -22.50
CA GLN A 54 7.39 7.98 -22.20
C GLN A 54 7.31 6.59 -21.56
N ASN A 55 8.14 5.66 -22.05
CA ASN A 55 8.24 4.29 -21.55
C ASN A 55 8.30 4.24 -20.01
N LYS A 56 7.62 3.25 -19.40
CA LYS A 56 7.52 2.98 -17.94
C LYS A 56 8.86 2.83 -17.18
N GLN A 57 9.99 3.00 -17.86
CA GLN A 57 11.34 2.79 -17.34
C GLN A 57 11.95 4.07 -16.75
N VAL A 58 11.37 5.25 -17.02
CA VAL A 58 11.83 6.53 -16.46
C VAL A 58 10.83 7.06 -15.44
N VAL A 59 11.33 7.43 -14.26
CA VAL A 59 10.55 8.11 -13.22
C VAL A 59 10.62 9.60 -13.51
N PRO A 60 9.51 10.27 -13.90
CA PRO A 60 9.51 11.71 -14.07
C PRO A 60 9.80 12.38 -12.73
N VAL A 61 10.80 13.25 -12.74
CA VAL A 61 11.21 14.04 -11.58
C VAL A 61 10.76 15.48 -11.82
N SER A 62 9.98 16.05 -10.91
CA SER A 62 9.66 17.47 -10.97
C SER A 62 10.84 18.26 -10.40
N ASN A 63 11.24 19.33 -11.07
CA ASN A 63 12.30 20.22 -10.57
C ASN A 63 11.86 21.06 -9.36
N TYR A 64 10.55 21.19 -9.14
CA TYR A 64 9.99 22.12 -8.15
C TYR A 64 9.19 21.43 -7.04
N ARG A 65 9.07 20.10 -7.08
CA ARG A 65 8.28 19.33 -6.11
C ARG A 65 8.93 18.01 -5.80
N ASN A 66 8.98 17.68 -4.51
CA ASN A 66 9.36 16.35 -4.06
C ASN A 66 8.28 15.35 -4.48
N PRO A 67 8.64 14.19 -5.06
CA PRO A 67 7.68 13.16 -5.41
C PRO A 67 7.17 12.49 -4.14
N VAL A 68 5.85 12.25 -4.06
CA VAL A 68 5.28 11.41 -3.00
C VAL A 68 5.55 9.96 -3.34
N LEU A 69 6.08 9.18 -2.40
CA LEU A 69 6.37 7.76 -2.54
C LEU A 69 5.37 6.94 -1.73
N ASP A 70 4.76 5.93 -2.36
CA ASP A 70 4.06 4.84 -1.68
C ASP A 70 5.08 3.81 -1.23
N LEU A 71 4.98 3.40 0.03
CA LEU A 71 5.83 2.36 0.59
C LEU A 71 5.04 1.10 0.89
N ALA A 72 5.64 -0.04 0.53
CA ALA A 72 5.22 -1.35 1.00
C ALA A 72 6.40 -2.16 1.56
N ALA A 73 6.14 -2.85 2.66
CA ALA A 73 7.07 -3.79 3.27
C ALA A 73 6.64 -5.23 2.98
N TYR A 74 7.62 -6.11 2.77
CA TYR A 74 7.40 -7.52 2.43
C TYR A 74 8.29 -8.42 3.27
N ASP A 75 7.81 -9.64 3.53
CA ASP A 75 8.62 -10.71 4.10
C ASP A 75 9.47 -11.41 3.03
N GLN A 76 10.29 -12.38 3.45
CA GLN A 76 11.19 -13.12 2.57
C GLN A 76 10.48 -13.97 1.52
N HIS A 77 9.20 -14.27 1.72
CA HIS A 77 8.36 -15.05 0.82
C HIS A 77 7.51 -14.14 -0.09
N GLY A 78 7.62 -12.81 0.06
CA GLY A 78 6.86 -11.82 -0.69
C GLY A 78 5.48 -11.50 -0.12
N SER A 79 5.14 -11.94 1.10
CA SER A 79 3.90 -11.50 1.75
C SER A 79 4.02 -10.02 2.11
N LYS A 80 3.06 -9.21 1.66
CA LYS A 80 2.98 -7.79 2.01
C LYS A 80 2.52 -7.62 3.46
N PHE A 81 3.14 -6.70 4.19
CA PHE A 81 2.67 -6.27 5.49
C PHE A 81 1.54 -5.25 5.34
N ASP A 82 0.43 -5.52 6.01
CA ASP A 82 -0.73 -4.64 6.06
C ASP A 82 -0.90 -4.07 7.49
N ASN A 83 -1.43 -2.85 7.62
CA ASN A 83 -1.79 -2.24 8.91
C ASN A 83 -0.64 -2.11 9.93
N PHE A 84 0.57 -1.77 9.48
CA PHE A 84 1.65 -1.43 10.40
C PHE A 84 1.34 -0.14 11.17
N SER A 85 1.67 -0.12 12.46
CA SER A 85 1.38 1.00 13.37
C SER A 85 2.45 2.10 13.36
N SER A 86 3.64 1.77 12.89
CA SER A 86 4.78 2.68 12.77
C SER A 86 5.79 2.11 11.78
N LEU A 87 6.61 2.99 11.19
CA LEU A 87 7.73 2.61 10.35
C LEU A 87 8.85 3.64 10.50
N SER A 88 10.07 3.17 10.71
CA SER A 88 11.28 4.00 10.73
C SER A 88 12.19 3.55 9.60
N ILE A 89 12.65 4.51 8.79
CA ILE A 89 13.50 4.27 7.64
C ILE A 89 14.73 5.14 7.78
N VAL A 90 15.89 4.50 7.70
CA VAL A 90 17.17 5.18 7.58
C VAL A 90 17.54 5.17 6.10
N TRP A 91 17.64 6.35 5.50
CA TRP A 91 18.02 6.50 4.10
C TRP A 91 19.49 6.89 3.98
N GLU A 92 20.23 6.15 3.17
CA GLU A 92 21.63 6.45 2.87
C GLU A 92 21.83 6.50 1.35
N SER A 93 22.43 7.59 0.87
CA SER A 93 22.68 7.81 -0.55
C SER A 93 24.09 8.34 -0.74
N THR A 94 24.81 7.80 -1.73
CA THR A 94 26.14 8.28 -2.12
C THR A 94 26.11 9.71 -2.66
N LYS A 95 24.92 10.20 -3.07
CA LYS A 95 24.72 11.57 -3.54
C LYS A 95 23.38 12.11 -3.03
N SER A 96 23.40 12.58 -1.79
CA SER A 96 22.22 13.13 -1.09
C SER A 96 21.56 14.32 -1.81
N SER A 97 22.30 15.06 -2.64
CA SER A 97 21.74 16.15 -3.44
C SER A 97 20.83 15.70 -4.59
N LEU A 98 20.86 14.42 -4.97
CA LEU A 98 19.96 13.87 -5.99
C LEU A 98 18.76 13.14 -5.37
N ALA A 99 18.95 12.49 -4.23
CA ALA A 99 17.90 11.74 -3.55
C ALA A 99 18.21 11.66 -2.04
N ASN A 100 17.34 12.25 -1.25
CA ASN A 100 17.34 12.15 0.20
C ASN A 100 15.90 11.98 0.71
N ILE A 101 15.77 11.54 1.95
CA ILE A 101 14.53 11.60 2.73
C ILE A 101 14.85 12.51 3.91
N GLU A 102 14.08 13.57 4.09
CA GLU A 102 14.29 14.51 5.19
C GLU A 102 14.00 13.81 6.53
N PRO A 103 14.97 13.72 7.46
CA PRO A 103 14.79 13.01 8.72
C PRO A 103 13.67 13.59 9.60
N ASP A 104 13.45 14.90 9.48
CA ASP A 104 12.45 15.65 10.26
C ASP A 104 11.04 15.53 9.68
N MET A 105 10.89 14.89 8.51
CA MET A 105 9.61 14.62 7.89
C MET A 105 9.34 13.11 7.91
N PRO A 106 8.87 12.57 9.05
CA PRO A 106 8.63 11.14 9.19
C PRO A 106 7.56 10.69 8.19
N MET A 107 7.64 9.43 7.79
CA MET A 107 6.63 8.81 6.94
C MET A 107 5.25 8.87 7.62
N GLU A 108 4.25 9.30 6.87
CA GLU A 108 2.87 9.32 7.32
C GLU A 108 2.18 8.02 6.94
N LEU A 109 1.25 7.55 7.79
CA LEU A 109 0.43 6.40 7.49
C LEU A 109 -0.96 6.86 7.06
N ALA A 110 -1.35 6.48 5.84
CA ALA A 110 -2.65 6.81 5.28
C ALA A 110 -3.49 5.54 5.06
N LEU A 111 -4.77 5.59 5.44
CA LEU A 111 -5.75 4.56 5.05
C LEU A 111 -6.03 4.68 3.56
N LYS A 112 -5.67 3.65 2.79
CA LYS A 112 -5.96 3.56 1.35
C LYS A 112 -6.80 2.31 1.05
N ASP A 113 -7.66 2.44 0.05
CA ASP A 113 -8.36 1.29 -0.53
C ASP A 113 -7.39 0.55 -1.46
N ASP A 114 -7.24 -0.76 -1.26
CA ASP A 114 -6.36 -1.61 -2.08
C ASP A 114 -7.11 -2.31 -3.24
N GLY A 115 -8.37 -1.96 -3.48
CA GLY A 115 -9.22 -2.56 -4.49
C GLY A 115 -9.91 -3.86 -4.02
N SER A 116 -9.61 -4.34 -2.81
CA SER A 116 -10.30 -5.48 -2.20
C SER A 116 -11.59 -5.08 -1.46
N GLY A 117 -11.91 -3.78 -1.42
CA GLY A 117 -13.00 -3.23 -0.60
C GLY A 117 -12.62 -3.07 0.88
N GLN A 118 -11.36 -3.36 1.25
CA GLN A 118 -10.80 -3.10 2.57
C GLN A 118 -9.85 -1.90 2.52
N ARG A 119 -9.90 -1.07 3.56
CA ARG A 119 -8.93 0.01 3.73
C ARG A 119 -7.77 -0.50 4.58
N LYS A 120 -6.55 -0.24 4.13
CA LYS A 120 -5.32 -0.65 4.78
C LYS A 120 -4.40 0.54 4.99
N MET A 121 -3.60 0.51 6.06
CA MET A 121 -2.59 1.55 6.29
C MET A 121 -1.43 1.36 5.31
N HIS A 122 -1.13 2.41 4.56
CA HIS A 122 0.01 2.49 3.64
C HIS A 122 0.93 3.62 4.09
N GLY A 123 2.24 3.42 3.93
CA GLY A 123 3.22 4.46 4.18
C GLY A 123 3.31 5.42 3.00
N THR A 124 3.29 6.71 3.29
CA THR A 124 3.50 7.78 2.31
C THR A 124 4.50 8.80 2.82
N ASN A 125 5.43 9.21 1.96
CA ASN A 125 6.37 10.29 2.22
C ASN A 125 6.53 11.13 0.96
#